data_AF-A0A9D8CQ96-F1
#
_entry.id   AF-A0A9D8CQ96-F1
#
_cell.length_a   1.000
_cell.length_b   1.000
_cell.length_c   1.000
_cell.angle_alpha   90.00
_cell.angle_beta   90.00
_cell.angle_gamma   90.00
#
_symmetry.space_group_name_H-M   'P 1'
#
loop_
_entity.id
_entity.type
_entity.pdbx_description
1 polymer ?
#
loop_
_entity_poly.entity_id
_entity_poly.type
_entity_poly.pdbx_seq_one_letter_code
_entity_poly.pdbx_strand_id
1 'polypeptide(L)'
;MGDVDVLRGCAREAYAVLLDNIPAFTRRAAVPFVLLLPIQLIDYMRQESGFSDPLGIALGLGLLALACHTSFMVSWHRFVLLGPRASDTGIRFGRRELRFLVTSLAPLALAGVLLLPLGIAIYPLHAGGTVSDGVIGPAFTIIFVGLLVWSFSRFLPAFPSLAVDRALGLRHAWRMTKSHQGTIVLIVLCALSPAMLMEALLAALAGAMLDVLGVAVLVLATAIGFVGDAVGIGAASLIYARLAPAALAEPFAESG
;
A
#
# COMPACT_ATOMS: atom_id res chain seq x y z
N MET A 1 11.58 29.89 0.76
CA MET A 1 11.63 28.51 0.23
C MET A 1 10.25 27.92 0.47
N GLY A 2 9.53 27.59 -0.59
CA GLY A 2 8.12 27.20 -0.47
C GLY A 2 7.98 25.79 0.08
N ASP A 3 6.89 25.51 0.79
CA ASP A 3 6.62 24.19 1.41
C ASP A 3 6.71 23.00 0.44
N VAL A 4 6.58 23.25 -0.88
CA VAL A 4 6.76 22.23 -1.92
C VAL A 4 8.20 21.69 -1.96
N ASP A 5 9.21 22.54 -1.69
CA ASP A 5 10.61 22.12 -1.67
C ASP A 5 10.88 21.13 -0.52
N VAL A 6 10.11 21.23 0.56
CA VAL A 6 10.25 20.36 1.72
C VAL A 6 9.91 18.92 1.36
N LEU A 7 8.98 18.65 0.45
CA LEU A 7 8.61 17.27 0.09
C LEU A 7 9.38 16.73 -1.11
N ARG A 8 10.13 17.58 -1.83
CA ARG A 8 10.95 17.13 -2.96
C ARG A 8 12.00 16.13 -2.47
N GLY A 9 12.20 15.09 -3.27
CA GLY A 9 13.20 14.05 -2.99
C GLY A 9 12.74 12.92 -2.07
N CYS A 10 11.55 12.98 -1.44
CA CYS A 10 11.06 11.88 -0.57
C CYS A 10 11.07 10.51 -1.27
N ALA A 11 10.66 10.44 -2.53
CA ALA A 11 10.68 9.18 -3.29
C ALA A 11 12.12 8.66 -3.47
N ARG A 12 13.05 9.53 -3.91
CA ARG A 12 14.46 9.19 -4.08
C ARG A 12 15.11 8.77 -2.76
N GLU A 13 14.81 9.46 -1.69
CA GLU A 13 15.31 9.12 -0.35
C GLU A 13 14.71 7.81 0.16
N ALA A 14 13.46 7.49 -0.14
CA ALA A 14 12.88 6.19 0.19
C ALA A 14 13.62 5.04 -0.50
N TYR A 15 14.00 5.22 -1.77
CA TYR A 15 14.86 4.29 -2.49
C TYR A 15 16.25 4.18 -1.85
N ALA A 16 16.88 5.31 -1.51
CA ALA A 16 18.18 5.31 -0.85
C ALA A 16 18.12 4.57 0.49
N VAL A 17 17.11 4.83 1.32
CA VAL A 17 16.89 4.14 2.59
C VAL A 17 16.77 2.63 2.40
N LEU A 18 16.04 2.17 1.37
CA LEU A 18 15.95 0.74 1.06
C LEU A 18 17.31 0.16 0.63
N LEU A 19 17.98 0.79 -0.33
CA LEU A 19 19.23 0.30 -0.93
C LEU A 19 20.40 0.30 0.08
N ASP A 20 20.50 1.35 0.89
CA ASP A 20 21.52 1.46 1.95
C ASP A 20 21.29 0.45 3.08
N ASN A 21 20.09 -0.13 3.17
CA ASN A 21 19.69 -1.02 4.26
C ASN A 21 19.10 -2.36 3.78
N ILE A 22 19.57 -2.90 2.65
CA ILE A 22 19.12 -4.20 2.11
C ILE A 22 19.13 -5.31 3.19
N PRO A 23 20.17 -5.50 4.02
CA PRO A 23 20.16 -6.55 5.04
C PRO A 23 19.04 -6.37 6.09
N ALA A 24 18.72 -5.12 6.42
CA ALA A 24 17.66 -4.80 7.37
C ALA A 24 16.27 -5.02 6.76
N PHE A 25 16.11 -4.69 5.47
CA PHE A 25 14.91 -4.98 4.69
C PHE A 25 14.70 -6.49 4.58
N THR A 26 15.67 -7.25 4.07
CA THR A 26 15.56 -8.70 3.87
C THR A 26 15.21 -9.42 5.17
N ARG A 27 15.86 -9.05 6.29
CA ARG A 27 15.54 -9.66 7.60
C ARG A 27 14.10 -9.41 8.05
N ARG A 28 13.54 -8.24 7.75
CA ARG A 28 12.16 -7.86 8.14
C ARG A 28 11.13 -8.44 7.18
N ALA A 29 11.44 -8.51 5.89
CA ALA A 29 10.59 -9.07 4.86
C ALA A 29 10.58 -10.60 4.88
N ALA A 30 11.66 -11.27 5.32
CA ALA A 30 11.81 -12.72 5.20
C ALA A 30 10.64 -13.52 5.81
N VAL A 31 10.27 -13.24 7.06
CA VAL A 31 9.18 -13.96 7.73
C VAL A 31 7.82 -13.74 7.04
N PRO A 32 7.34 -12.49 6.85
CA PRO A 32 6.06 -12.27 6.18
C PRO A 32 6.08 -12.75 4.72
N PHE A 33 7.22 -12.66 4.03
CA PHE A 33 7.38 -13.20 2.68
C PHE A 33 7.18 -14.73 2.65
N VAL A 34 7.90 -15.46 3.51
CA VAL A 34 7.79 -16.93 3.59
C VAL A 34 6.38 -17.37 3.98
N LEU A 35 5.67 -16.60 4.83
CA LEU A 35 4.27 -16.90 5.16
C LEU A 35 3.27 -16.54 4.06
N LEU A 36 3.55 -15.51 3.26
CA LEU A 36 2.69 -15.11 2.15
C LEU A 36 2.78 -16.05 0.96
N LEU A 37 3.95 -16.65 0.71
CA LEU A 37 4.13 -17.58 -0.40
C LEU A 37 3.12 -18.75 -0.42
N PRO A 38 2.92 -19.53 0.66
CA PRO A 38 1.93 -20.60 0.66
C PRO A 38 0.50 -20.07 0.50
N ILE A 39 0.19 -18.89 1.05
CA ILE A 39 -1.14 -18.27 0.90
C ILE A 39 -1.39 -17.95 -0.57
N GLN A 40 -0.42 -17.31 -1.23
CA GLN A 40 -0.50 -16.97 -2.64
C GLN A 40 -0.48 -18.21 -3.55
N LEU A 41 0.27 -19.26 -3.19
CA LEU A 41 0.29 -20.51 -3.93
C LEU A 41 -1.06 -21.24 -3.84
N ILE A 42 -1.68 -21.28 -2.65
CA ILE A 42 -3.02 -21.82 -2.47
C ILE A 42 -4.01 -21.02 -3.31
N ASP A 43 -3.94 -19.69 -3.27
CA ASP A 43 -4.84 -18.84 -4.07
C ASP A 43 -4.65 -19.04 -5.57
N TYR A 44 -3.40 -19.15 -6.03
CA TYR A 44 -3.07 -19.46 -7.42
C TYR A 44 -3.64 -20.81 -7.87
N MET A 45 -3.40 -21.89 -7.10
CA MET A 45 -3.94 -23.21 -7.41
C MET A 45 -5.48 -23.22 -7.42
N ARG A 46 -6.12 -22.45 -6.54
CA ARG A 46 -7.58 -22.31 -6.49
C ARG A 46 -8.12 -21.70 -7.79
N GLN A 47 -7.50 -20.61 -8.25
CA GLN A 47 -7.88 -19.96 -9.51
C GLN A 47 -7.73 -20.89 -10.72
N GLU A 48 -6.62 -21.63 -10.82
CA GLU A 48 -6.37 -22.58 -11.91
C GLU A 48 -7.32 -23.80 -11.89
N SER A 49 -7.67 -24.29 -10.69
CA SER A 49 -8.53 -25.47 -10.56
C SER A 49 -10.01 -25.22 -10.93
N GLY A 50 -10.42 -23.97 -11.14
CA GLY A 50 -11.81 -23.60 -11.39
C GLY A 50 -12.75 -23.93 -10.21
N PHE A 51 -12.20 -24.13 -9.01
CA PHE A 51 -12.96 -24.50 -7.83
C PHE A 51 -13.84 -23.34 -7.38
N SER A 52 -15.17 -23.57 -7.35
CA SER A 52 -16.13 -22.59 -6.87
C SER A 52 -16.06 -22.48 -5.36
N ASP A 53 -15.25 -21.54 -4.90
CA ASP A 53 -14.89 -21.45 -3.50
C ASP A 53 -16.00 -20.90 -2.61
N PRO A 54 -16.23 -21.51 -1.43
CA PRO A 54 -16.98 -20.84 -0.38
C PRO A 54 -16.22 -19.58 0.04
N LEU A 55 -16.93 -18.44 0.01
CA LEU A 55 -16.42 -17.09 0.34
C LEU A 55 -15.55 -17.02 1.61
N GLY A 56 -15.76 -17.94 2.56
CA GLY A 56 -14.98 -18.07 3.79
C GLY A 56 -13.48 -18.40 3.59
N ILE A 57 -13.10 -19.24 2.62
CA ILE A 57 -11.68 -19.62 2.44
C ILE A 57 -10.91 -18.43 1.86
N ALA A 58 -11.44 -17.79 0.82
CA ALA A 58 -10.81 -16.61 0.21
C ALA A 58 -10.67 -15.48 1.22
N LEU A 59 -11.72 -15.23 2.01
CA LEU A 59 -11.69 -14.23 3.07
C LEU A 59 -10.64 -14.57 4.14
N GLY A 60 -10.58 -15.84 4.57
CA GLY A 60 -9.60 -16.30 5.56
C GLY A 60 -8.15 -16.10 5.09
N LEU A 61 -7.85 -16.49 3.86
CA LEU A 61 -6.53 -16.29 3.25
C LEU A 61 -6.20 -14.81 3.09
N GLY A 62 -7.16 -13.99 2.66
CA GLY A 62 -7.00 -12.54 2.53
C GLY A 62 -6.70 -11.86 3.88
N LEU A 63 -7.43 -12.22 4.95
CA LEU A 63 -7.18 -11.70 6.29
C LEU A 63 -5.81 -12.11 6.83
N LEU A 64 -5.39 -13.34 6.59
CA LEU A 64 -4.06 -13.82 6.99
C LEU A 64 -2.95 -13.10 6.22
N ALA A 65 -3.12 -12.93 4.91
CA ALA A 65 -2.18 -12.17 4.08
C ALA A 65 -2.06 -10.72 4.58
N LEU A 66 -3.20 -10.08 4.85
CA LEU A 66 -3.27 -8.71 5.35
C LEU A 66 -2.59 -8.57 6.73
N ALA A 67 -2.74 -9.56 7.61
CA ALA A 67 -2.05 -9.58 8.90
C ALA A 67 -0.53 -9.67 8.74
N CYS A 68 -0.03 -10.55 7.85
CA CYS A 68 1.39 -10.68 7.54
C CYS A 68 1.96 -9.36 7.00
N HIS A 69 1.23 -8.75 6.06
CA HIS A 69 1.61 -7.50 5.42
C HIS A 69 1.62 -6.33 6.42
N THR A 70 0.63 -6.27 7.31
CA THR A 70 0.57 -5.26 8.38
C THR A 70 1.78 -5.34 9.29
N SER A 71 2.20 -6.54 9.67
CA SER A 71 3.39 -6.73 10.51
C SER A 71 4.65 -6.20 9.83
N PHE A 72 4.79 -6.41 8.52
CA PHE A 72 5.89 -5.85 7.73
C PHE A 72 5.82 -4.32 7.71
N MET A 73 4.65 -3.76 7.38
CA MET A 73 4.43 -2.31 7.30
C MET A 73 4.82 -1.58 8.58
N VAL A 74 4.35 -2.09 9.73
CA VAL A 74 4.65 -1.49 11.03
C VAL A 74 6.13 -1.57 11.35
N SER A 75 6.78 -2.72 11.14
CA SER A 75 8.22 -2.88 11.39
C SER A 75 9.06 -1.94 10.51
N TRP A 76 8.69 -1.80 9.23
CA TRP A 76 9.41 -0.95 8.27
C TRP A 76 9.20 0.54 8.55
N HIS A 77 7.97 0.99 8.83
CA HIS A 77 7.71 2.37 9.28
C HIS A 77 8.58 2.76 10.49
N ARG A 78 8.66 1.87 11.50
CA ARG A 78 9.49 2.09 12.69
C ARG A 78 10.97 2.13 12.34
N PHE A 79 11.43 1.26 11.45
CA PHE A 79 12.81 1.26 11.00
C PHE A 79 13.19 2.59 10.35
N VAL A 80 12.35 3.09 9.45
CA VAL A 80 12.61 4.36 8.73
C VAL A 80 12.60 5.56 9.69
N LEU A 81 11.68 5.60 10.67
CA LEU A 81 11.52 6.75 11.56
C LEU A 81 12.40 6.75 12.80
N LEU A 82 12.67 5.58 13.36
CA LEU A 82 13.36 5.41 14.65
C LEU A 82 14.72 4.72 14.51
N GLY A 83 15.05 4.24 13.31
CA GLY A 83 16.29 3.56 13.00
C GLY A 83 16.34 2.08 13.42
N PRO A 84 17.52 1.44 13.29
CA PRO A 84 17.68 0.00 13.46
C PRO A 84 17.37 -0.54 14.86
N ARG A 85 17.58 0.28 15.91
CA ARG A 85 17.48 -0.16 17.32
C ARG A 85 16.04 -0.23 17.84
N ALA A 86 15.12 0.49 17.21
CA ALA A 86 13.74 0.66 17.70
C ALA A 86 12.71 -0.18 16.93
N SER A 87 13.16 -0.94 15.93
CA SER A 87 12.32 -1.80 15.11
C SER A 87 12.53 -3.27 15.47
N ASP A 88 11.45 -3.90 15.90
CA ASP A 88 11.41 -5.34 16.15
C ASP A 88 11.56 -6.12 14.84
N THR A 89 12.25 -7.26 14.89
CA THR A 89 12.35 -8.20 13.78
C THR A 89 11.36 -9.35 13.97
N GLY A 90 10.73 -9.81 12.88
CA GLY A 90 9.77 -10.91 12.90
C GLY A 90 8.31 -10.47 12.97
N ILE A 91 7.40 -11.44 13.09
CA ILE A 91 5.96 -11.17 13.16
C ILE A 91 5.58 -10.94 14.61
N ARG A 92 5.04 -9.75 14.89
CA ARG A 92 4.39 -9.42 16.15
C ARG A 92 3.00 -8.94 15.81
N PHE A 93 1.98 -9.64 16.31
CA PHE A 93 0.60 -9.23 16.13
C PHE A 93 0.03 -8.82 17.48
N GLY A 94 0.31 -7.57 17.87
CA GLY A 94 -0.15 -6.99 19.11
C GLY A 94 -1.25 -5.94 18.89
N ARG A 95 -1.52 -5.17 19.95
CA ARG A 95 -2.50 -4.07 19.92
C ARG A 95 -2.12 -2.99 18.89
N ARG A 96 -0.83 -2.80 18.61
CA ARG A 96 -0.33 -1.80 17.65
C ARG A 96 -0.70 -2.20 16.22
N GLU A 97 -0.39 -3.43 15.83
CA GLU A 97 -0.65 -3.97 14.49
C GLU A 97 -2.15 -4.08 14.25
N LEU A 98 -2.93 -4.50 15.24
CA LEU A 98 -4.38 -4.49 15.15
C LEU A 98 -4.95 -3.08 14.94
N ARG A 99 -4.43 -2.08 15.68
CA ARG A 99 -4.86 -0.68 15.50
C ARG A 99 -4.47 -0.15 14.12
N PHE A 100 -3.28 -0.47 13.64
CA PHE A 100 -2.82 -0.11 12.30
C PHE A 100 -3.74 -0.71 11.25
N LEU A 101 -4.01 -2.02 11.34
CA LEU A 101 -4.89 -2.77 10.45
C LEU A 101 -6.29 -2.14 10.39
N VAL A 102 -6.96 -2.00 11.53
CA VAL A 102 -8.31 -1.43 11.59
C VAL A 102 -8.34 0.01 11.03
N THR A 103 -7.30 0.81 11.32
CA THR A 103 -7.25 2.19 10.81
C THR A 103 -6.98 2.23 9.30
N SER A 104 -6.23 1.28 8.74
CA SER A 104 -6.04 1.15 7.28
C SER A 104 -7.29 0.71 6.53
N LEU A 105 -8.22 0.03 7.20
CA LEU A 105 -9.51 -0.31 6.61
C LEU A 105 -10.43 0.91 6.46
N ALA A 106 -10.27 1.95 7.29
CA ALA A 106 -11.11 3.16 7.20
C ALA A 106 -11.01 3.90 5.85
N PRO A 107 -9.81 4.25 5.32
CA PRO A 107 -9.70 4.87 4.01
C PRO A 107 -10.10 3.92 2.87
N LEU A 108 -9.90 2.60 3.03
CA LEU A 108 -10.38 1.61 2.07
C LEU A 108 -11.91 1.58 2.03
N ALA A 109 -12.57 1.54 3.18
CA ALA A 109 -14.02 1.57 3.29
C ALA A 109 -14.59 2.88 2.75
N LEU A 110 -13.96 4.02 3.07
CA LEU A 110 -14.34 5.32 2.54
C LEU A 110 -14.22 5.35 1.01
N ALA A 111 -13.11 4.85 0.45
CA ALA A 111 -12.95 4.76 -0.99
C ALA A 111 -14.00 3.83 -1.62
N GLY A 112 -14.28 2.68 -1.01
CA GLY A 112 -15.33 1.76 -1.45
C GLY A 112 -16.71 2.43 -1.50
N VAL A 113 -17.08 3.16 -0.44
CA VAL A 113 -18.35 3.91 -0.39
C VAL A 113 -18.40 5.02 -1.44
N LEU A 114 -17.31 5.77 -1.64
CA LEU A 114 -17.24 6.82 -2.65
C LEU A 114 -17.30 6.28 -4.09
N LEU A 115 -16.79 5.06 -4.30
CA LEU A 115 -16.72 4.42 -5.62
C LEU A 115 -17.95 3.54 -5.91
N LEU A 116 -18.78 3.23 -4.91
CA LEU A 116 -19.98 2.41 -5.06
C LEU A 116 -20.98 2.98 -6.09
N PRO A 117 -21.33 4.28 -6.09
CA PRO A 117 -22.26 4.83 -7.09
C PRO A 117 -21.71 4.70 -8.51
N LEU A 118 -20.40 4.85 -8.67
CA LEU A 118 -19.73 4.73 -9.96
C LEU A 118 -19.77 3.28 -10.46
N GLY A 119 -19.54 2.30 -9.57
CA GLY A 119 -19.70 0.88 -9.89
C GLY A 119 -21.13 0.51 -10.29
N ILE A 120 -22.13 1.00 -9.55
CA ILE A 120 -23.56 0.79 -9.86
C ILE A 120 -23.93 1.39 -11.22
N ALA A 121 -23.42 2.58 -11.55
CA ALA A 121 -23.69 3.24 -12.82
C ALA A 121 -23.07 2.50 -14.01
N ILE A 122 -21.91 1.87 -13.83
CA ILE A 122 -21.16 1.22 -14.91
C ILE A 122 -21.56 -0.23 -15.12
N TYR A 123 -21.97 -0.95 -14.06
CA TYR A 123 -22.39 -2.34 -14.14
C TYR A 123 -23.38 -2.64 -15.29
N PRO A 124 -24.48 -1.89 -15.49
CA PRO A 124 -25.41 -2.16 -16.58
C PRO A 124 -24.83 -1.88 -17.97
N LEU A 125 -23.84 -0.98 -18.09
CA LEU A 125 -23.16 -0.70 -19.36
C LEU A 125 -22.27 -1.87 -19.79
N HIS A 126 -21.63 -2.55 -18.83
CA HIS A 126 -20.90 -3.80 -19.10
C HIS A 126 -21.86 -4.96 -19.34
N ALA A 127 -22.85 -5.16 -18.46
CA ALA A 127 -23.77 -6.29 -18.56
C ALA A 127 -24.67 -6.24 -19.82
N GLY A 128 -24.96 -5.04 -20.33
CA GLY A 128 -25.77 -4.84 -21.52
C GLY A 128 -25.04 -4.99 -22.85
N GLY A 129 -23.72 -5.21 -22.85
CA GLY A 129 -22.90 -5.31 -24.08
C GLY A 129 -22.92 -4.07 -24.96
N THR A 130 -23.41 -2.93 -24.45
CA THR A 130 -23.58 -1.67 -25.20
C THR A 130 -22.28 -0.90 -25.36
N VAL A 131 -21.25 -1.31 -24.63
CA VAL A 131 -19.94 -0.68 -24.60
C VAL A 131 -18.91 -1.70 -25.05
N SER A 132 -18.13 -1.37 -26.09
CA SER A 132 -16.99 -2.20 -26.46
C SER A 132 -15.96 -2.18 -25.34
N ASP A 133 -15.50 -3.36 -24.89
CA ASP A 133 -14.51 -3.55 -23.82
C ASP A 133 -13.19 -2.78 -24.04
N GLY A 134 -12.91 -2.34 -25.27
CA GLY A 134 -11.61 -1.79 -25.66
C GLY A 134 -11.22 -0.42 -25.08
N VAL A 135 -12.16 0.44 -24.66
CA VAL A 135 -11.83 1.83 -24.24
C VAL A 135 -12.39 2.23 -22.88
N ILE A 136 -13.63 1.85 -22.57
CA ILE A 136 -14.29 2.29 -21.33
C ILE A 136 -13.71 1.58 -20.11
N GLY A 137 -13.35 0.30 -20.22
CA GLY A 137 -12.72 -0.47 -19.14
C GLY A 137 -11.41 0.16 -18.64
N PRO A 138 -10.43 0.43 -19.53
CA PRO A 138 -9.18 1.08 -19.14
C PRO A 138 -9.37 2.49 -18.56
N ALA A 139 -10.21 3.33 -19.19
CA ALA A 139 -10.47 4.68 -18.70
C ALA A 139 -11.08 4.67 -17.28
N PHE A 140 -12.04 3.77 -17.05
CA PHE A 140 -12.63 3.57 -15.73
C PHE A 140 -11.59 3.10 -14.70
N THR A 141 -10.75 2.13 -15.06
CA THR A 141 -9.68 1.62 -14.20
C THR A 141 -8.72 2.75 -13.80
N ILE A 142 -8.32 3.60 -14.75
CA ILE A 142 -7.44 4.75 -14.48
C ILE A 142 -8.11 5.74 -13.52
N ILE A 143 -9.39 6.09 -13.75
CA ILE A 143 -10.15 6.99 -12.86
C ILE A 143 -10.26 6.39 -11.47
N PHE A 144 -10.60 5.11 -11.38
CA PHE A 144 -10.76 4.37 -10.12
C PHE A 144 -9.46 4.33 -9.31
N VAL A 145 -8.36 3.90 -9.95
CA VAL A 145 -7.03 3.87 -9.33
C VAL A 145 -6.58 5.28 -8.95
N GLY A 146 -6.80 6.28 -9.81
CA GLY A 146 -6.48 7.68 -9.53
C GLY A 146 -7.20 8.22 -8.31
N LEU A 147 -8.51 7.95 -8.19
CA LEU A 147 -9.32 8.33 -7.02
C LEU A 147 -8.88 7.60 -5.75
N LEU A 148 -8.50 6.32 -5.85
CA LEU A 148 -7.94 5.57 -4.74
C LEU A 148 -6.63 6.18 -4.27
N VAL A 149 -5.65 6.37 -5.16
CA VAL A 149 -4.35 6.97 -4.82
C VAL A 149 -4.54 8.38 -4.24
N TRP A 150 -5.44 9.18 -4.82
CA TRP A 150 -5.80 10.49 -4.30
C TRP A 150 -6.41 10.42 -2.89
N SER A 151 -7.33 9.49 -2.65
CA SER A 151 -7.98 9.35 -1.35
C SER A 151 -7.02 8.83 -0.28
N PHE A 152 -6.23 7.80 -0.61
CA PHE A 152 -5.27 7.17 0.32
C PHE A 152 -4.12 8.11 0.69
N SER A 153 -3.61 8.91 -0.25
CA SER A 153 -2.52 9.86 0.02
C SER A 153 -2.87 10.91 1.07
N ARG A 154 -4.16 11.19 1.30
CA ARG A 154 -4.63 12.07 2.39
C ARG A 154 -4.38 11.50 3.78
N PHE A 155 -4.44 10.18 3.90
CA PHE A 155 -4.30 9.44 5.15
C PHE A 155 -2.93 8.81 5.32
N LEU A 156 -2.08 8.90 4.29
CA LEU A 156 -0.72 8.37 4.28
C LEU A 156 0.07 8.69 5.56
N PRO A 157 0.03 9.92 6.12
CA PRO A 157 0.78 10.22 7.34
C PRO A 157 0.19 9.64 8.63
N ALA A 158 -1.06 9.18 8.63
CA ALA A 158 -1.65 8.54 9.79
C ALA A 158 -0.99 7.18 10.07
N PHE A 159 -0.62 6.43 9.03
CA PHE A 159 0.02 5.12 9.14
C PHE A 159 1.37 5.13 9.89
N PRO A 160 2.38 5.92 9.49
CA PRO A 160 3.65 6.01 10.22
C PRO A 160 3.45 6.47 11.66
N SER A 161 2.50 7.39 11.89
CA SER A 161 2.19 7.89 13.22
C SER A 161 1.70 6.79 14.17
N LEU A 162 0.89 5.85 13.67
CA LEU A 162 0.41 4.69 14.42
C LEU A 162 1.54 3.69 14.69
N ALA A 163 2.45 3.50 13.72
CA ALA A 163 3.57 2.59 13.86
C ALA A 163 4.57 3.03 14.95
N VAL A 164 4.70 4.34 15.19
CA VAL A 164 5.58 4.92 16.22
C VAL A 164 4.85 5.32 17.51
N ASP A 165 3.62 4.84 17.72
CA ASP A 165 2.79 5.11 18.90
C ASP A 165 2.46 6.60 19.12
N ARG A 166 2.51 7.41 18.07
CA ARG A 166 2.14 8.84 18.07
C ARG A 166 0.90 9.07 17.21
N ALA A 167 -0.22 8.48 17.62
CA ALA A 167 -1.43 8.40 16.81
C ALA A 167 -1.92 9.79 16.34
N LEU A 168 -1.77 10.05 15.04
CA LEU A 168 -2.35 11.19 14.36
C LEU A 168 -3.77 10.84 13.94
N GLY A 169 -4.77 11.59 14.41
CA GLY A 169 -6.16 11.38 13.98
C GLY A 169 -6.34 11.63 12.48
N LEU A 170 -7.26 10.91 11.83
CA LEU A 170 -7.52 11.02 10.38
C LEU A 170 -7.85 12.45 9.95
N ARG A 171 -8.58 13.21 10.77
CA ARG A 171 -8.88 14.64 10.54
C ARG A 171 -7.61 15.50 10.51
N HIS A 172 -6.63 15.20 11.36
CA HIS A 172 -5.35 15.90 11.36
C HIS A 172 -4.52 15.53 10.14
N ALA A 173 -4.44 14.24 9.79
CA ALA A 173 -3.77 13.79 8.57
C ALA A 173 -4.35 14.49 7.32
N TRP A 174 -5.68 14.60 7.23
CA TRP A 174 -6.36 15.28 6.14
C TRP A 174 -6.01 16.78 6.03
N ARG A 175 -5.99 17.48 7.17
CA ARG A 175 -5.60 18.91 7.20
C ARG A 175 -4.15 19.09 6.80
N MET A 176 -3.26 18.25 7.34
CA MET A 176 -1.82 18.30 7.09
C MET A 176 -1.45 18.07 5.63
N THR A 177 -2.22 17.26 4.90
CA THR A 177 -1.99 16.95 3.48
C THR A 177 -2.69 17.92 2.52
N LYS A 178 -3.54 18.84 3.01
CA LYS A 178 -4.43 19.66 2.15
C LYS A 178 -3.71 20.56 1.16
N SER A 179 -2.67 21.27 1.59
CA SER A 179 -1.89 22.16 0.73
C SER A 179 -0.92 21.41 -0.20
N HIS A 180 -0.61 20.14 0.09
CA HIS A 180 0.45 19.38 -0.57
C HIS A 180 -0.05 18.16 -1.35
N GLN A 181 -1.36 18.03 -1.53
CA GLN A 181 -1.97 16.80 -2.02
C GLN A 181 -1.41 16.33 -3.37
N GLY A 182 -1.28 17.24 -4.34
CA GLY A 182 -0.72 16.90 -5.66
C GLY A 182 0.74 16.41 -5.57
N THR A 183 1.55 17.07 -4.74
CA THR A 183 2.94 16.68 -4.49
C THR A 183 3.04 15.31 -3.82
N ILE A 184 2.19 15.03 -2.83
CA ILE A 184 2.17 13.73 -2.13
C ILE A 184 1.75 12.61 -3.10
N VAL A 185 0.71 12.84 -3.91
CA VAL A 185 0.28 11.87 -4.94
C VAL A 185 1.43 11.60 -5.91
N LEU A 186 2.13 12.64 -6.39
CA LEU A 186 3.26 12.46 -7.28
C LEU A 186 4.40 11.67 -6.61
N ILE A 187 4.71 11.94 -5.34
CA ILE A 187 5.71 11.19 -4.59
C ILE A 187 5.33 9.71 -4.48
N VAL A 188 4.07 9.40 -4.17
CA VAL A 188 3.56 8.02 -4.07
C VAL A 188 3.64 7.33 -5.43
N LEU A 189 3.21 7.98 -6.51
CA LEU A 189 3.29 7.43 -7.86
C LEU A 189 4.74 7.18 -8.28
N CYS A 190 5.66 8.13 -8.05
CA CYS A 190 7.07 7.94 -8.34
C CYS A 190 7.73 6.87 -7.47
N ALA A 191 7.30 6.72 -6.21
CA ALA A 191 7.80 5.69 -5.32
C ALA A 191 7.39 4.29 -5.80
N LEU A 192 6.12 4.12 -6.21
CA LEU A 192 5.56 2.82 -6.57
C LEU A 192 5.75 2.44 -8.05
N SER A 193 5.91 3.42 -8.95
CA SER A 193 5.91 3.14 -10.40
C SER A 193 6.95 2.13 -10.86
N PRO A 194 8.19 2.06 -10.32
CA PRO A 194 9.15 1.04 -10.74
C PRO A 194 8.69 -0.39 -10.40
N ALA A 195 8.13 -0.60 -9.20
CA ALA A 195 7.59 -1.91 -8.81
C ALA A 195 6.40 -2.28 -9.69
N MET A 196 5.46 -1.34 -9.90
CA MET A 196 4.29 -1.56 -10.78
C MET A 196 4.71 -1.89 -12.22
N LEU A 197 5.72 -1.20 -12.76
CA LEU A 197 6.23 -1.46 -14.10
C LEU A 197 6.87 -2.85 -14.19
N MET A 198 7.62 -3.26 -13.18
CA MET A 198 8.24 -4.58 -13.11
C MET A 198 7.21 -5.70 -12.97
N GLU A 199 6.16 -5.50 -12.17
CA GLU A 199 5.04 -6.44 -12.07
C GLU A 199 4.27 -6.57 -13.39
N ALA A 200 4.00 -5.45 -14.07
CA ALA A 200 3.37 -5.46 -15.39
C ALA A 200 4.23 -6.19 -16.43
N LEU A 201 5.56 -5.99 -16.39
CA LEU A 201 6.49 -6.72 -17.25
C LEU A 201 6.49 -8.22 -16.94
N LEU A 202 6.52 -8.61 -15.67
CA LEU A 202 6.44 -10.02 -15.27
C LEU A 202 5.13 -10.66 -15.72
N ALA A 203 4.00 -9.97 -15.57
CA ALA A 203 2.70 -10.45 -16.02
C ALA A 203 2.66 -10.64 -17.55
N ALA A 204 3.21 -9.68 -18.31
CA ALA A 204 3.32 -9.81 -19.76
C ALA A 204 4.20 -10.99 -20.20
N LEU A 205 5.33 -11.20 -19.51
CA LEU A 205 6.22 -12.34 -19.75
C LEU A 205 5.54 -13.68 -19.39
N ALA A 206 4.80 -13.72 -18.28
CA ALA A 206 4.06 -14.90 -17.85
C ALA A 206 2.98 -15.29 -18.86
N GLY A 207 2.23 -14.32 -19.40
CA GLY A 207 1.24 -14.59 -20.45
C GLY A 207 1.86 -15.08 -21.76
N ALA A 208 3.12 -14.76 -22.03
CA ALA A 208 3.85 -15.20 -23.23
C ALA A 208 4.51 -16.58 -23.06
N MET A 209 4.77 -17.01 -21.82
CA MET A 209 5.45 -18.27 -21.50
C MET A 209 4.43 -19.29 -20.99
N LEU A 210 4.18 -20.37 -21.75
CA LEU A 210 3.28 -21.46 -21.37
C LEU A 210 3.61 -22.01 -19.96
N ASP A 211 2.61 -22.03 -19.06
CA ASP A 211 2.38 -22.62 -17.71
C ASP A 211 3.55 -23.07 -16.80
N VAL A 212 4.69 -23.49 -17.34
CA VAL A 212 5.81 -24.11 -16.62
C VAL A 212 6.52 -23.14 -15.65
N LEU A 213 6.33 -21.82 -15.80
CA LEU A 213 6.97 -20.79 -14.97
C LEU A 213 6.06 -20.14 -13.91
N GLY A 214 4.80 -20.58 -13.77
CA GLY A 214 3.80 -19.89 -12.94
C GLY A 214 4.26 -19.64 -11.49
N VAL A 215 4.81 -20.66 -10.83
CA VAL A 215 5.30 -20.53 -9.44
C VAL A 215 6.51 -19.59 -9.33
N ALA A 216 7.43 -19.63 -10.30
CA ALA A 216 8.60 -18.76 -10.30
C ALA A 216 8.20 -17.29 -10.51
N VAL A 217 7.27 -17.03 -11.44
CA VAL A 217 6.69 -15.71 -11.64
C VAL A 217 6.00 -15.21 -10.37
N LEU A 218 5.21 -16.08 -9.71
CA LEU A 218 4.54 -15.73 -8.46
C LEU A 218 5.55 -15.28 -7.40
N VAL A 219 6.59 -16.07 -7.14
CA VAL A 219 7.64 -15.75 -6.16
C VAL A 219 8.33 -14.43 -6.48
N LEU A 220 8.66 -14.19 -7.76
CA LEU A 220 9.27 -12.94 -8.21
C LEU A 220 8.32 -11.75 -8.03
N ALA A 221 7.04 -11.89 -8.40
CA ALA A 221 6.04 -10.86 -8.22
C ALA A 221 5.86 -10.52 -6.74
N THR A 222 5.81 -11.52 -5.85
CA THR A 222 5.78 -11.28 -4.40
C THR A 222 7.00 -10.48 -3.93
N ALA A 223 8.20 -10.82 -4.41
CA ALA A 223 9.43 -10.15 -4.01
C ALA A 223 9.45 -8.69 -4.48
N ILE A 224 8.99 -8.42 -5.70
CA ILE A 224 8.88 -7.07 -6.26
C ILE A 224 7.82 -6.27 -5.51
N GLY A 225 6.69 -6.88 -5.16
CA GLY A 225 5.66 -6.26 -4.31
C GLY A 225 6.24 -5.78 -2.98
N PHE A 226 6.98 -6.63 -2.26
CA PHE A 226 7.65 -6.23 -1.00
C PHE A 226 8.65 -5.09 -1.17
N VAL A 227 9.36 -5.03 -2.29
CA VAL A 227 10.26 -3.92 -2.62
C VAL A 227 9.44 -2.65 -2.85
N GLY A 228 8.36 -2.71 -3.64
CA GLY A 228 7.44 -1.60 -3.86
C GLY A 228 6.83 -1.08 -2.56
N ASP A 229 6.36 -1.98 -1.70
CA ASP A 229 5.82 -1.65 -0.39
C ASP A 229 6.87 -0.96 0.48
N ALA A 230 8.08 -1.51 0.57
CA ALA A 230 9.15 -0.90 1.36
C ALA A 230 9.44 0.55 0.92
N VAL A 231 9.50 0.81 -0.38
CA VAL A 231 9.69 2.17 -0.90
C VAL A 231 8.47 3.04 -0.62
N GLY A 232 7.26 2.56 -0.86
CA GLY A 232 6.01 3.31 -0.61
C GLY A 232 5.84 3.69 0.86
N ILE A 233 6.06 2.73 1.77
CA ILE A 233 6.05 2.90 3.23
C ILE A 233 7.17 3.85 3.67
N GLY A 234 8.36 3.73 3.05
CA GLY A 234 9.47 4.64 3.28
C GLY A 234 9.13 6.09 2.91
N ALA A 235 8.56 6.30 1.72
CA ALA A 235 8.10 7.60 1.26
C ALA A 235 7.01 8.17 2.19
N ALA A 236 6.05 7.33 2.61
CA ALA A 236 5.02 7.71 3.56
C ALA A 236 5.59 8.16 4.91
N SER A 237 6.60 7.43 5.41
CA SER A 237 7.31 7.76 6.66
C SER A 237 8.04 9.09 6.55
N LEU A 238 8.74 9.34 5.44
CA LEU A 238 9.46 10.59 5.18
C LEU A 238 8.51 11.78 5.05
N ILE A 239 7.39 11.61 4.35
CA ILE A 239 6.33 12.63 4.26
C ILE A 239 5.81 12.98 5.67
N TYR A 240 5.52 11.98 6.49
CA TYR A 240 5.11 12.20 7.88
C TYR A 240 6.19 12.92 8.69
N ALA A 241 7.45 12.48 8.62
CA ALA A 241 8.56 13.08 9.37
C ALA A 241 8.76 14.57 9.03
N ARG A 242 8.48 14.97 7.79
CA ARG A 242 8.63 16.35 7.32
C ARG A 242 7.41 17.22 7.65
N LEU A 243 6.20 16.67 7.60
CA LEU A 243 4.97 17.43 7.86
C LEU A 243 4.59 17.47 9.35
N ALA A 244 4.93 16.44 10.12
CA ALA A 244 4.53 16.32 11.52
C ALA A 244 5.13 17.40 12.45
N PRO A 245 6.41 17.82 12.35
CA PRO A 245 6.95 18.87 13.20
C PRO A 245 6.20 20.20 13.05
N ALA A 246 5.81 20.56 11.82
CA ALA A 246 5.00 21.74 11.56
C ALA A 246 3.58 21.61 12.16
N ALA A 247 2.98 20.42 12.04
CA ALA A 247 1.64 20.15 12.56
C ALA A 247 1.58 20.03 14.09
N LEU A 248 2.67 19.65 14.75
CA LEU A 248 2.78 19.58 16.22
C LEU A 248 3.22 20.90 16.87
N ALA A 249 3.78 21.83 16.08
CA ALA A 249 4.16 23.16 16.54
C ALA A 249 2.97 24.13 16.61
N GLU A 250 1.88 23.85 15.90
CA GLU A 250 0.61 24.54 16.17
C GLU A 250 0.10 24.04 17.53
N PRO A 251 0.02 24.91 18.56
CA PRO A 251 -0.57 24.51 19.83
C PRO A 251 -1.96 23.98 19.51
N PHE A 252 -2.28 22.79 20.03
CA PHE A 252 -3.62 22.22 19.97
C PHE A 252 -4.57 23.19 20.66
N ALA A 253 -5.01 24.22 19.95
CA ALA A 253 -6.05 25.12 20.39
C ALA A 253 -7.23 24.23 20.67
N GLU A 254 -7.55 24.13 21.95
CA GLU A 254 -8.52 23.24 22.54
C GLU A 254 -9.80 23.29 21.73
N SER A 255 -9.96 22.34 20.80
CA SER A 255 -11.20 22.16 20.08
C SER A 255 -12.09 21.33 20.99
N GLY A 256 -12.82 22.05 21.85
CA GLY A 256 -14.03 21.56 22.51
C GLY A 256 -15.10 21.14 21.51
#